data_AF-Q3JFE0-F1
#
_entry.id   AF-Q3JFE0-F1
#
_cell.length_a   1.000
_cell.length_b   1.000
_cell.length_c   1.000
_cell.angle_alpha   90.00
_cell.angle_beta   90.00
_cell.angle_gamma   90.00
#
_symmetry.space_group_name_H-M   'P 1'
#
loop_
_entity.id
_entity.type
_entity.pdbx_description
1 polymer ?
#
loop_
_entity_poly.entity_id
_entity_poly.type
_entity_poly.pdbx_seq_one_letter_code
_entity_poly.pdbx_strand_id
1 'polypeptide(L)'
;MKTSAHRLVEIAPHTHGVDVDLVYATERNLTGQPIYRRAHCLLLEPAEAALRRAVAVAARSGLRLRIYDAYRPPRAQRILWDFLPDPNFVADLGRGSNHSRGTALDLTLVDANGDALDMGTGFDEMIAASNHFHDGLPEPVQRNRLLLLGVMHAAGFTHIASEWWHYELPGSRALPLIDEEAGGPWRLM
;
A
#
# COMPACT_ATOMS: atom_id res chain seq x y z
N MET A 1 -0.50 -11.40 -31.16
CA MET A 1 -0.13 -11.70 -29.76
C MET A 1 -1.20 -11.11 -28.86
N LYS A 2 -2.03 -11.93 -28.21
CA LYS A 2 -2.97 -11.42 -27.21
C LYS A 2 -2.13 -10.92 -26.04
N THR A 3 -2.11 -9.60 -25.83
CA THR A 3 -1.59 -9.00 -24.61
C THR A 3 -2.28 -9.68 -23.44
N SER A 4 -1.52 -10.34 -22.57
CA SER A 4 -2.06 -10.90 -21.34
C SER A 4 -2.69 -9.74 -20.58
N ALA A 5 -4.02 -9.73 -20.44
CA ALA A 5 -4.71 -8.72 -19.67
C ALA A 5 -4.12 -8.70 -18.26
N HIS A 6 -3.70 -7.53 -17.79
CA HIS A 6 -3.23 -7.38 -16.42
C HIS A 6 -4.40 -7.70 -15.49
N ARG A 7 -4.35 -8.86 -14.85
CA ARG A 7 -5.44 -9.33 -13.99
C ARG A 7 -5.28 -8.72 -12.61
N LEU A 8 -5.90 -7.55 -12.42
CA LEU A 8 -6.12 -7.01 -11.09
C LEU A 8 -7.25 -7.80 -10.41
N VAL A 9 -7.00 -8.21 -9.17
CA VAL A 9 -7.90 -8.93 -8.28
C VAL A 9 -8.41 -7.96 -7.24
N GLU A 10 -9.72 -7.95 -7.01
CA GLU A 10 -10.33 -7.14 -5.96
C GLU A 10 -10.10 -7.79 -4.59
N ILE A 11 -9.58 -6.98 -3.67
CA ILE A 11 -9.33 -7.33 -2.28
C ILE A 11 -10.50 -6.80 -1.46
N ALA A 12 -11.18 -7.70 -0.75
CA ALA A 12 -12.29 -7.35 0.12
C ALA A 12 -12.17 -8.03 1.49
N PRO A 13 -12.73 -7.43 2.56
CA PRO A 13 -12.62 -7.98 3.90
C PRO A 13 -13.07 -9.44 4.02
N HIS A 14 -14.21 -9.78 3.42
CA HIS A 14 -14.80 -11.11 3.51
C HIS A 14 -14.06 -12.19 2.71
N THR A 15 -13.29 -11.82 1.67
CA THR A 15 -12.54 -12.78 0.83
C THR A 15 -11.08 -12.91 1.21
N HIS A 16 -10.52 -11.92 1.93
CA HIS A 16 -9.10 -11.85 2.24
C HIS A 16 -8.79 -11.73 3.73
N GLY A 17 -9.78 -11.49 4.60
CA GLY A 17 -9.54 -11.36 6.05
C GLY A 17 -8.74 -10.12 6.42
N VAL A 18 -8.94 -9.03 5.69
CA VAL A 18 -8.26 -7.74 5.88
C VAL A 18 -9.27 -6.64 6.22
N ASP A 19 -8.80 -5.58 6.85
CA ASP A 19 -9.52 -4.31 6.90
C ASP A 19 -9.11 -3.47 5.68
N VAL A 20 -10.07 -2.79 5.04
CA VAL A 20 -9.82 -1.91 3.89
C VAL A 20 -10.25 -0.50 4.27
N ASP A 21 -9.30 0.43 4.30
CA ASP A 21 -9.51 1.84 4.62
C ASP A 21 -8.77 2.70 3.59
N LEU A 22 -9.24 2.67 2.33
CA LEU A 22 -8.55 3.34 1.22
C LEU A 22 -8.54 4.86 1.41
N VAL A 23 -7.42 5.38 1.90
CA VAL A 23 -7.29 6.74 2.40
C VAL A 23 -7.50 7.78 1.30
N TYR A 24 -7.02 7.49 0.08
CA TYR A 24 -7.21 8.37 -1.09
C TYR A 24 -8.65 8.40 -1.63
N ALA A 25 -9.57 7.56 -1.14
CA ALA A 25 -11.00 7.69 -1.40
C ALA A 25 -11.70 8.64 -0.40
N THR A 26 -10.95 9.24 0.53
CA THR A 26 -11.44 10.14 1.58
C THR A 26 -10.66 11.46 1.57
N GLU A 27 -11.07 12.43 2.38
CA GLU A 27 -10.31 13.67 2.61
C GLU A 27 -9.10 13.50 3.55
N ARG A 28 -8.92 12.32 4.18
CA ARG A 28 -7.84 12.04 5.15
C ARG A 28 -6.49 11.75 4.50
N ASN A 29 -6.17 12.40 3.39
CA ASN A 29 -4.92 12.24 2.66
C ASN A 29 -4.20 13.58 2.51
N LEU A 30 -2.95 13.55 2.02
CA LEU A 30 -2.12 14.75 1.92
C LEU A 30 -2.73 15.90 1.11
N THR A 31 -3.66 15.63 0.17
CA THR A 31 -4.34 16.67 -0.63
C THR A 31 -5.54 17.30 0.07
N GLY A 32 -6.03 16.70 1.16
CA GLY A 32 -7.24 17.14 1.86
C GLY A 32 -8.55 16.97 1.07
N GLN A 33 -8.53 16.25 -0.07
CA GLN A 33 -9.69 15.98 -0.91
C GLN A 33 -9.66 14.53 -1.43
N PRO A 34 -10.82 13.88 -1.65
CA PRO A 34 -10.84 12.55 -2.27
C PRO A 34 -10.20 12.56 -3.67
N ILE A 35 -9.25 11.65 -3.88
CA ILE A 35 -8.60 11.43 -5.18
C ILE A 35 -9.34 10.33 -5.95
N TYR A 36 -9.66 9.22 -5.27
CA TYR A 36 -10.48 8.15 -5.82
C TYR A 36 -11.96 8.52 -5.71
N ARG A 37 -12.71 8.28 -6.80
CA ARG A 37 -14.18 8.34 -6.83
C ARG A 37 -14.84 7.08 -6.29
N ARG A 38 -14.14 5.94 -6.32
CA ARG A 38 -14.60 4.65 -5.80
C ARG A 38 -13.49 3.94 -5.05
N ALA A 39 -13.84 3.29 -3.95
CA ALA A 39 -12.90 2.59 -3.07
C ALA A 39 -12.77 1.10 -3.45
N HIS A 40 -12.14 0.81 -4.60
CA HIS A 40 -11.80 -0.57 -4.97
C HIS A 40 -10.33 -0.85 -4.63
N CYS A 41 -10.09 -1.78 -3.69
CA CYS A 41 -8.74 -2.21 -3.34
C CYS A 41 -8.32 -3.29 -4.32
N LEU A 42 -7.35 -3.02 -5.19
CA LEU A 42 -6.97 -3.94 -6.26
C LEU A 42 -5.49 -4.30 -6.21
N LEU A 43 -5.16 -5.55 -6.53
CA LEU A 43 -3.79 -6.03 -6.66
C LEU A 43 -3.59 -6.92 -7.88
N LEU A 44 -2.38 -6.89 -8.44
CA LEU A 44 -1.97 -7.88 -9.42
C LEU A 44 -1.93 -9.26 -8.77
N GLU A 45 -2.32 -10.29 -9.51
CA GLU A 45 -2.44 -11.68 -9.00
C GLU A 45 -1.25 -12.19 -8.15
N PRO A 46 0.04 -11.94 -8.49
CA PRO A 46 1.14 -12.34 -7.62
C PRO A 46 1.19 -11.59 -6.28
N ALA A 47 0.79 -10.31 -6.28
CA ALA A 47 0.76 -9.48 -5.07
C ALA A 47 -0.44 -9.86 -4.18
N GLU A 48 -1.58 -10.21 -4.78
CA GLU A 48 -2.71 -10.79 -4.04
C GLU A 48 -2.32 -12.12 -3.36
N ALA A 49 -1.62 -13.00 -4.08
CA ALA A 49 -1.17 -14.27 -3.51
C ALA A 49 -0.17 -14.06 -2.36
N ALA A 50 0.67 -13.02 -2.46
CA ALA A 50 1.56 -12.61 -1.38
C ALA A 50 0.79 -12.02 -0.20
N LEU A 51 -0.22 -11.18 -0.43
CA LEU A 51 -1.09 -10.64 0.62
C LEU A 51 -1.75 -11.76 1.43
N ARG A 52 -2.24 -12.83 0.78
CA ARG A 52 -2.81 -13.99 1.49
C ARG A 52 -1.80 -14.64 2.45
N ARG A 53 -0.53 -14.72 2.06
CA ARG A 53 0.54 -15.20 2.96
C ARG A 53 0.75 -14.23 4.12
N ALA A 54 0.78 -12.92 3.86
CA ALA A 54 0.93 -11.91 4.90
C ALA A 54 -0.21 -11.98 5.94
N VAL A 55 -1.46 -12.15 5.48
CA VAL A 55 -2.62 -12.36 6.37
C VAL A 55 -2.43 -13.60 7.24
N ALA A 56 -2.02 -14.73 6.65
CA ALA A 56 -1.77 -15.96 7.40
C ALA A 56 -0.64 -15.80 8.43
N VAL A 57 0.41 -15.05 8.10
CA VAL A 57 1.52 -14.77 9.03
C VAL A 57 1.07 -13.84 10.16
N ALA A 58 0.35 -12.74 9.87
CA ALA A 58 -0.18 -11.82 10.87
C ALA A 58 -1.11 -12.52 11.87
N ALA A 59 -1.98 -13.41 11.36
CA ALA A 59 -2.94 -14.16 12.16
C ALA A 59 -2.27 -15.06 13.23
N ARG A 60 -1.04 -15.54 12.99
CA ARG A 60 -0.28 -16.33 13.98
C ARG A 60 0.07 -15.54 15.24
N SER A 61 0.06 -14.22 15.16
CA SER A 61 0.28 -13.31 16.28
C SER A 61 -1.01 -12.65 16.78
N GLY A 62 -2.19 -13.11 16.32
CA GLY A 62 -3.48 -12.51 16.66
C GLY A 62 -3.73 -11.14 16.03
N LEU A 63 -3.00 -10.80 14.96
CA LEU A 63 -3.10 -9.52 14.26
C LEU A 63 -3.82 -9.69 12.92
N ARG A 64 -4.40 -8.61 12.41
CA ARG A 64 -4.89 -8.51 11.02
C ARG A 64 -4.19 -7.36 10.30
N LEU A 65 -4.38 -7.26 8.98
CA LEU A 65 -3.84 -6.18 8.16
C LEU A 65 -4.93 -5.16 7.85
N ARG A 66 -4.59 -3.87 7.92
CA ARG A 66 -5.42 -2.77 7.40
C ARG A 66 -4.71 -2.09 6.24
N ILE A 67 -5.36 -2.07 5.08
CA ILE A 67 -4.81 -1.52 3.84
C ILE A 67 -5.28 -0.08 3.66
N TYR A 68 -4.34 0.84 3.51
CA TYR A 68 -4.55 2.26 3.27
C TYR A 68 -4.48 2.64 1.79
N ASP A 69 -3.64 1.96 1.02
CA ASP A 69 -3.63 2.06 -0.44
C ASP A 69 -3.11 0.77 -1.09
N ALA A 70 -3.49 0.57 -2.35
CA ALA A 70 -3.08 -0.58 -3.16
C ALA A 70 -2.86 -0.13 -4.61
N TYR A 71 -3.46 -0.75 -5.61
CA TYR A 71 -3.38 -0.23 -6.98
C TYR A 71 -3.84 1.24 -7.06
N ARG A 72 -2.95 2.10 -7.57
CA ARG A 72 -3.17 3.53 -7.78
C ARG A 72 -3.03 3.84 -9.27
N PRO A 73 -4.10 4.22 -9.98
CA PRO A 73 -4.00 4.57 -11.40
C PRO A 73 -2.97 5.69 -11.65
N PRO A 74 -2.27 5.69 -12.79
CA PRO A 74 -1.32 6.76 -13.13
C PRO A 74 -1.91 8.18 -13.05
N ARG A 75 -3.22 8.33 -13.28
CA ARG A 75 -3.93 9.60 -13.09
C ARG A 75 -3.98 10.06 -11.64
N ALA A 76 -4.22 9.15 -10.69
CA ALA A 76 -4.16 9.46 -9.26
C ALA A 76 -2.73 9.81 -8.83
N GLN A 77 -1.73 9.09 -9.36
CA GLN A 77 -0.32 9.43 -9.14
C GLN A 77 0.01 10.86 -9.60
N ARG A 78 -0.54 11.29 -10.74
CA ARG A 78 -0.39 12.67 -11.23
C ARG A 78 -0.98 13.70 -10.29
N ILE A 79 -2.16 13.46 -9.73
CA ILE A 79 -2.79 14.38 -8.77
C ILE A 79 -1.91 14.56 -7.53
N LEU A 80 -1.35 13.47 -6.99
CA LEU A 80 -0.41 13.53 -5.86
C LEU A 80 0.86 14.31 -6.22
N TRP A 81 1.42 14.05 -7.40
CA TRP A 81 2.61 14.77 -7.87
C TRP A 81 2.36 16.26 -8.07
N ASP A 82 1.22 16.63 -8.65
CA ASP A 82 0.85 18.03 -8.87
C ASP A 82 0.65 18.78 -7.53
N PHE A 83 0.27 18.07 -6.46
CA PHE A 83 0.14 18.62 -5.12
C PHE A 83 1.49 18.74 -4.38
N LEU A 84 2.30 17.68 -4.39
CA LEU A 84 3.63 17.64 -3.78
C LEU A 84 4.66 17.10 -4.78
N PRO A 85 5.24 17.96 -5.64
CA PRO A 85 6.21 17.57 -6.66
C PRO A 85 7.62 17.39 -6.07
N ASP A 86 7.74 16.57 -5.03
CA ASP A 86 8.99 16.24 -4.37
C ASP A 86 9.30 14.74 -4.56
N PRO A 87 10.33 14.37 -5.34
CA PRO A 87 10.67 12.97 -5.62
C PRO A 87 11.16 12.19 -4.40
N ASN A 88 11.42 12.86 -3.27
CA ASN A 88 11.72 12.20 -2.00
C ASN A 88 10.47 11.60 -1.34
N PHE A 89 9.28 12.11 -1.66
CA PHE A 89 8.01 11.74 -1.02
C PHE A 89 6.97 11.18 -1.99
N VAL A 90 6.96 11.66 -3.23
CA VAL A 90 6.02 11.20 -4.26
C VAL A 90 6.82 10.67 -5.44
N ALA A 91 6.49 9.48 -5.94
CA ALA A 91 7.19 8.92 -7.09
C ALA A 91 7.06 9.82 -8.33
N ASP A 92 8.19 10.18 -8.92
CA ASP A 92 8.28 10.93 -10.17
C ASP A 92 7.48 10.24 -11.30
N LEU A 93 6.78 11.05 -12.10
CA LEU A 93 5.88 10.57 -13.14
C LEU A 93 6.59 9.83 -14.27
N GLY A 94 7.83 10.18 -14.59
CA GLY A 94 8.63 9.49 -15.61
C GLY A 94 9.04 8.10 -15.16
N ARG A 95 9.34 7.92 -13.86
CA ARG A 95 9.62 6.61 -13.25
C ARG A 95 8.35 5.77 -13.08
N GLY A 96 7.25 6.41 -12.74
CA GLY A 96 5.99 5.78 -12.36
C GLY A 96 6.02 5.15 -10.97
N SER A 97 4.83 4.91 -10.41
CA SER A 97 4.65 4.30 -9.09
C SER A 97 4.47 2.78 -9.19
N ASN A 98 5.00 2.03 -8.21
CA ASN A 98 4.75 0.60 -8.12
C ASN A 98 3.29 0.28 -7.69
N HIS A 99 2.59 1.24 -7.08
CA HIS A 99 1.14 1.16 -6.92
C HIS A 99 0.44 1.11 -8.29
N SER A 100 0.90 1.90 -9.26
CA SER A 100 0.38 1.87 -10.64
C SER A 100 0.76 0.62 -11.42
N ARG A 101 1.62 -0.26 -10.86
CA ARG A 101 1.92 -1.59 -11.41
C ARG A 101 1.10 -2.69 -10.73
N GLY A 102 0.27 -2.33 -9.73
CA GLY A 102 -0.58 -3.25 -8.98
C GLY A 102 0.20 -4.17 -8.03
N THR A 103 1.46 -3.84 -7.72
CA THR A 103 2.33 -4.72 -6.92
C THR A 103 2.72 -4.14 -5.57
N ALA A 104 2.26 -2.93 -5.26
CA ALA A 104 2.53 -2.24 -4.00
C ALA A 104 1.27 -2.06 -3.14
N LEU A 105 1.51 -1.90 -1.84
CA LEU A 105 0.54 -1.75 -0.77
C LEU A 105 1.07 -0.73 0.22
N ASP A 106 0.17 0.09 0.76
CA ASP A 106 0.40 0.84 1.98
C ASP A 106 -0.51 0.29 3.07
N LEU A 107 0.04 -0.13 4.21
CA LEU A 107 -0.75 -0.83 5.24
C LEU A 107 -0.16 -0.73 6.65
N THR A 108 -0.98 -1.15 7.62
CA THR A 108 -0.58 -1.35 9.02
C THR A 108 -1.09 -2.69 9.57
N LEU A 109 -0.68 -3.01 10.80
CA LEU A 109 -1.24 -4.09 11.61
C LEU A 109 -2.36 -3.54 12.50
N VAL A 110 -3.38 -4.37 12.70
CA VAL A 110 -4.48 -4.11 13.66
C VAL A 110 -4.54 -5.22 14.69
N ASP A 111 -4.89 -4.86 15.92
CA ASP A 111 -5.01 -5.80 17.04
C ASP A 111 -6.38 -6.50 17.09
N ALA A 112 -6.60 -7.28 18.14
CA ALA A 112 -7.85 -8.01 18.37
C ALA A 112 -9.06 -7.10 18.64
N ASN A 113 -8.85 -5.87 19.09
CA ASN A 113 -9.90 -4.87 19.29
C ASN A 113 -10.25 -4.15 17.98
N GLY A 114 -9.41 -4.30 16.94
CA GLY A 114 -9.54 -3.61 15.66
C GLY A 114 -8.82 -2.27 15.62
N ASP A 115 -8.00 -1.98 16.63
CA ASP A 115 -7.20 -0.77 16.69
C ASP A 115 -5.91 -0.95 15.90
N ALA A 116 -5.55 0.06 15.11
CA ALA A 116 -4.27 0.08 14.41
C ALA A 116 -3.15 0.17 15.43
N LEU A 117 -2.10 -0.62 15.25
CA LEU A 117 -0.91 -0.51 16.09
C LEU A 117 -0.27 0.88 15.90
N ASP A 118 0.22 1.46 16.99
CA ASP A 118 0.93 2.72 16.94
C ASP A 118 2.27 2.56 16.20
N MET A 119 2.39 3.30 15.11
CA MET A 119 3.57 3.34 14.24
C MET A 119 4.36 4.65 14.40
N GLY A 120 3.99 5.52 15.36
CA GLY A 120 4.70 6.75 15.72
C GLY A 120 4.49 7.95 14.81
N THR A 121 4.11 7.73 13.55
CA THR A 121 3.69 8.76 12.60
C THR A 121 2.42 8.32 11.89
N GLY A 122 1.67 9.26 11.34
CA GLY A 122 0.52 8.97 10.49
C GLY A 122 0.94 8.32 9.16
N PHE A 123 -0.01 7.63 8.52
CA PHE A 123 0.10 7.30 7.10
C PHE A 123 0.21 8.60 6.29
N ASP A 124 1.01 8.60 5.22
CA ASP A 124 1.30 9.77 4.38
C ASP A 124 1.97 10.95 5.09
N GLU A 125 2.47 10.77 6.32
CA GLU A 125 3.23 11.81 7.00
C GLU A 125 4.66 11.88 6.45
N MET A 126 4.87 12.77 5.48
CA MET A 126 6.10 12.90 4.68
C MET A 126 7.25 13.57 5.46
N ILE A 127 7.70 12.92 6.54
CA ILE A 127 8.77 13.39 7.43
C ILE A 127 9.79 12.28 7.70
N ALA A 128 11.01 12.66 8.11
CA ALA A 128 12.08 11.69 8.41
C ALA A 128 11.71 10.65 9.48
N ALA A 129 10.80 11.00 10.41
CA ALA A 129 10.31 10.07 11.42
C ALA A 129 9.45 8.91 10.85
N SER A 130 8.97 9.05 9.61
CA SER A 130 8.25 7.97 8.90
C SER A 130 9.17 6.92 8.29
N ASN A 131 10.49 7.16 8.26
CA ASN A 131 11.46 6.17 7.82
C ASN A 131 11.35 4.88 8.66
N HIS A 132 11.35 3.73 7.99
CA HIS A 132 11.06 2.43 8.60
C HIS A 132 11.87 2.17 9.89
N PHE A 133 13.18 2.44 9.83
CA PHE A 133 14.14 2.26 10.93
C PHE A 133 14.50 3.56 11.66
N HIS A 134 13.59 4.53 11.76
CA HIS A 134 13.86 5.73 12.55
C HIS A 134 14.10 5.38 14.03
N ASP A 135 15.28 5.71 14.53
CA ASP A 135 15.77 5.37 15.87
C ASP A 135 15.25 6.30 16.98
N GLY A 136 14.71 7.46 16.60
CA GLY A 136 14.14 8.45 17.53
C GLY A 136 12.76 8.12 18.08
N LEU A 137 12.16 6.99 17.70
CA LEU A 137 10.81 6.58 18.14
C LEU A 137 10.86 5.76 19.43
N PRO A 138 9.79 5.76 20.24
CA PRO A 138 9.68 4.87 21.40
C PRO A 138 9.87 3.39 21.04
N GLU A 139 10.47 2.60 21.93
CA GLU A 139 10.70 1.16 21.70
C GLU A 139 9.45 0.38 21.26
N PRO A 140 8.24 0.59 21.84
CA PRO A 140 7.03 -0.09 21.38
C PRO A 140 6.68 0.19 19.91
N VAL A 141 6.92 1.42 19.44
CA VAL A 141 6.69 1.82 18.05
C VAL A 141 7.67 1.12 17.13
N GLN A 142 8.96 1.11 17.48
CA GLN A 142 9.98 0.40 16.70
C GLN A 142 9.65 -1.10 16.61
N ARG A 143 9.19 -1.70 17.72
CA ARG A 143 8.72 -3.10 17.73
C ARG A 143 7.55 -3.33 16.77
N ASN A 144 6.56 -2.44 16.75
CA ASN A 144 5.41 -2.55 15.85
C ASN A 144 5.82 -2.46 14.37
N ARG A 145 6.72 -1.54 14.02
CA ARG A 145 7.28 -1.44 12.66
C ARG A 145 8.05 -2.71 12.28
N LEU A 146 8.86 -3.25 13.18
CA LEU A 146 9.58 -4.52 12.94
C LEU A 146 8.63 -5.72 12.81
N LEU A 147 7.52 -5.75 13.55
CA LEU A 147 6.49 -6.77 13.37
C LEU A 147 5.86 -6.69 11.98
N LEU A 148 5.47 -5.50 11.53
CA LEU A 148 4.93 -5.29 10.18
C LEU A 148 5.95 -5.71 9.12
N LEU A 149 7.21 -5.28 9.26
CA LEU A 149 8.30 -5.67 8.37
C LEU A 149 8.44 -7.19 8.27
N GLY A 150 8.48 -7.88 9.42
CA GLY A 150 8.60 -9.32 9.48
C GLY A 150 7.43 -10.05 8.82
N VAL A 151 6.20 -9.60 9.05
CA VAL A 151 4.99 -10.15 8.40
C VAL A 151 5.09 -10.02 6.88
N MET A 152 5.43 -8.83 6.39
CA MET A 152 5.45 -8.55 4.96
C MET A 152 6.62 -9.23 4.25
N HIS A 153 7.81 -9.26 4.86
CA HIS A 153 8.98 -9.96 4.32
C HIS A 153 8.78 -11.48 4.28
N ALA A 154 8.19 -12.07 5.32
CA ALA A 154 7.84 -13.49 5.33
C ALA A 154 6.84 -13.86 4.22
N ALA A 155 6.04 -12.90 3.77
CA ALA A 155 5.11 -13.07 2.66
C ALA A 155 5.75 -12.84 1.28
N GLY A 156 6.99 -12.37 1.21
CA GLY A 156 7.74 -12.13 -0.02
C GLY A 156 7.68 -10.69 -0.54
N PHE A 157 7.20 -9.74 0.26
CA PHE A 157 7.31 -8.32 -0.04
C PHE A 157 8.66 -7.76 0.40
N THR A 158 9.05 -6.66 -0.22
CA THR A 158 10.13 -5.77 0.21
C THR A 158 9.55 -4.43 0.67
N HIS A 159 10.36 -3.62 1.34
CA HIS A 159 9.98 -2.31 1.84
C HIS A 159 10.89 -1.24 1.23
N ILE A 160 10.50 0.02 1.37
CA ILE A 160 11.40 1.16 1.17
C ILE A 160 11.76 1.77 2.53
N ALA A 161 12.96 2.34 2.63
CA ALA A 161 13.45 2.85 3.91
C ALA A 161 12.72 4.11 4.38
N SER A 162 12.14 4.90 3.46
CA SER A 162 11.51 6.19 3.75
C SER A 162 10.10 6.11 4.33
N GLU A 163 9.43 4.96 4.20
CA GLU A 163 8.00 4.82 4.52
C GLU A 163 7.76 3.51 5.27
N TRP A 164 7.33 3.58 6.53
CA TRP A 164 7.09 2.38 7.35
C TRP A 164 5.91 1.53 6.85
N TRP A 165 4.95 2.16 6.15
CA TRP A 165 3.72 1.56 5.66
C TRP A 165 3.86 0.86 4.31
N HIS A 166 4.89 1.21 3.52
CA HIS A 166 4.97 0.86 2.10
C HIS A 166 5.69 -0.47 1.86
N TYR A 167 5.04 -1.35 1.09
CA TYR A 167 5.57 -2.65 0.69
C TYR A 167 5.26 -2.95 -0.77
N GLU A 168 6.20 -3.60 -1.44
CA GLU A 168 6.08 -3.94 -2.86
C GLU A 168 6.72 -5.30 -3.17
N LEU A 169 6.30 -5.95 -4.26
CA LEU A 169 6.99 -7.14 -4.73
C LEU A 169 8.37 -6.80 -5.30
N PRO A 170 9.39 -7.67 -5.11
CA PRO A 170 10.67 -7.56 -5.79
C PRO A 170 10.50 -7.48 -7.31
N GLY A 171 11.29 -6.64 -7.98
CA GLY A 171 11.27 -6.53 -9.44
C GLY A 171 10.05 -5.79 -10.01
N SER A 172 9.20 -5.18 -9.16
CA SER A 172 8.02 -4.42 -9.58
C SER A 172 8.29 -3.45 -10.73
N ARG A 173 9.43 -2.76 -10.70
CA ARG A 173 9.83 -1.76 -11.71
C ARG A 173 9.95 -2.30 -13.14
N ALA A 174 10.12 -3.61 -13.31
CA ALA A 174 10.20 -4.24 -14.63
C ALA A 174 8.82 -4.48 -15.28
N LEU A 175 7.74 -4.43 -14.48
CA LEU A 175 6.37 -4.59 -14.97
C LEU A 175 5.90 -3.28 -15.62
N PRO A 176 5.02 -3.31 -16.63
CA PRO A 176 4.44 -2.08 -17.17
C PRO A 176 3.51 -1.41 -16.14
N LEU A 177 3.27 -0.11 -16.33
CA LEU A 177 2.17 0.57 -15.63
C LEU A 177 0.85 0.03 -16.14
N ILE A 178 -0.12 -0.14 -15.24
CA ILE A 178 -1.47 -0.57 -15.56
C ILE A 178 -2.33 0.69 -15.56
N ASP A 179 -2.75 1.12 -16.75
CA ASP A 179 -3.76 2.16 -16.85
C ASP A 179 -5.11 1.63 -16.37
N GLU A 180 -5.94 2.55 -15.89
CA GLU A 180 -7.25 2.22 -15.31
C GLU A 180 -8.11 1.41 -16.29
N GLU A 181 -8.06 1.73 -17.58
CA GLU A 181 -8.79 1.02 -18.64
C GLU A 181 -8.35 -0.42 -18.82
N ALA A 182 -7.06 -0.71 -18.57
CA ALA A 182 -6.45 -2.02 -18.70
C ALA A 182 -6.60 -2.89 -17.43
N GLY A 183 -7.00 -2.29 -16.30
CA GLY A 183 -7.11 -2.94 -14.99
C GLY A 183 -8.37 -3.79 -14.77
N GLY A 184 -9.27 -3.89 -15.75
CA GLY A 184 -10.52 -4.67 -15.64
C GLY A 184 -11.77 -3.79 -15.53
N PRO A 185 -12.89 -4.28 -14.95
CA PRO A 185 -14.15 -3.53 -14.88
C PRO A 185 -14.13 -2.45 -13.79
N TRP A 186 -13.16 -2.49 -12.89
CA TRP A 186 -13.05 -1.59 -11.76
C TRP A 186 -12.48 -0.24 -12.21
N ARG A 187 -13.14 0.84 -11.79
CA ARG A 187 -12.75 2.22 -12.06
C ARG A 187 -12.64 2.95 -10.73
N LEU A 188 -11.48 3.54 -10.48
CA LEU A 188 -11.19 4.33 -9.28
C LEU A 188 -11.39 5.83 -9.54
N MET A 189 -11.27 6.33 -10.77
CA MET A 189 -11.23 7.78 -11.12
C MET A 189 -12.43 8.28 -11.92
#